data_AF-A0A150P3V5-F1
#
_entry.id   AF-A0A150P3V5-F1
#
_cell.length_a   1.000
_cell.length_b   1.000
_cell.length_c   1.000
_cell.angle_alpha   90.00
_cell.angle_beta   90.00
_cell.angle_gamma   90.00
#
_symmetry.space_group_name_H-M   'P 1'
#
loop_
_entity.id
_entity.type
_entity.pdbx_description
1 polymer ?
#
loop_
_entity_poly.entity_id
_entity_poly.type
_entity_poly.pdbx_seq_one_letter_code
_entity_poly.pdbx_strand_id
1 'polypeptide(L)'
;MGEVFLAFDRSTQQTVALKVVREESRMPGDDEALRQELLLARSVGHPNVCRVHDLAPSPWGPILVMEQIPGQTLHTHIRKRKAQGGYTADEFRKIASEVCNGLAAIHAQGLVHGDLKPGNVMVSEGRAVILDFGFAQERARASARRPGAPPDGGTPNYMSPERLRNGGASPEDDVYAMALTLWEMWTCRVPEPGYKPRLKTMKQQIMFDVPAGLSIDEVRQIFRGLNEDPSMRPQARHMRFFNPSQLTTSPIQLPRERLDPGPPPGGALKLNFTPGAQSLLVTYATNAPEIVGTLLPLHDTKLALGRRSDQSLCVPEATVSGAHALLKWQTGSWLIEDQGSTNGTYADFNYERKSQVSLLHGGEVQVGECRMKLVTFGPDSPQHRRAKQYLAKRDGLTGLLVREHLMKAIDEDGLFADWAEVPMQVARYELRGPNRQVSERPTILEMLALRKAAQRVIDLTEMLLLSLTPAVAGRTGPLKFVVSIVGPSIDEARHVVEQVVAQVQGMLPETLELGATLVKGEPGRPARTLID
;
A
#
# COMPACT_ATOMS: atom_id res chain seq x y z
N MET A 1 -28.94 -7.05 -13.36
CA MET A 1 -28.24 -5.83 -13.85
C MET A 1 -29.23 -4.99 -14.64
N GLY A 2 -29.18 -3.68 -14.48
CA GLY A 2 -30.03 -2.74 -15.21
C GLY A 2 -29.66 -2.59 -16.68
N GLU A 3 -30.58 -2.05 -17.48
CA GLU A 3 -30.35 -1.68 -18.88
C GLU A 3 -29.65 -0.32 -18.96
N VAL A 4 -28.76 -0.17 -19.95
CA VAL A 4 -28.00 1.06 -20.21
C VAL A 4 -28.40 1.61 -21.57
N PHE A 5 -28.82 2.87 -21.60
CA PHE A 5 -29.28 3.58 -22.79
C PHE A 5 -28.34 4.72 -23.14
N LEU A 6 -28.10 4.92 -24.43
CA LEU A 6 -27.49 6.14 -24.95
C LEU A 6 -28.55 7.24 -24.99
N ALA A 7 -28.27 8.39 -24.40
CA ALA A 7 -29.17 9.53 -24.40
C ALA A 7 -28.46 10.84 -24.72
N PHE A 8 -29.24 11.83 -25.14
CA PHE A 8 -28.77 13.19 -25.37
C PHE A 8 -29.42 14.11 -24.33
N ASP A 9 -28.60 14.65 -23.42
CA ASP A 9 -29.04 15.62 -22.44
C ASP A 9 -29.29 16.96 -23.14
N ARG A 10 -30.57 17.34 -23.24
CA ARG A 10 -31.00 18.57 -23.91
C ARG A 10 -30.58 19.84 -23.17
N SER A 11 -30.32 19.75 -21.86
CA SER A 11 -29.96 20.90 -21.03
C SER A 11 -28.48 21.25 -21.18
N THR A 12 -27.61 20.24 -21.15
CA THR A 12 -26.16 20.40 -21.31
C THR A 12 -25.69 20.26 -22.76
N GLN A 13 -26.56 19.80 -23.66
CA GLN A 13 -26.25 19.45 -25.06
C GLN A 13 -25.14 18.39 -25.16
N GLN A 14 -25.09 17.45 -24.21
CA GLN A 14 -24.08 16.41 -24.15
C GLN A 14 -24.70 15.01 -24.27
N THR A 15 -23.97 14.11 -24.89
CA THR A 15 -24.32 12.69 -24.92
C THR A 15 -23.96 12.05 -23.58
N VAL A 16 -24.90 11.32 -23.00
CA VAL A 16 -24.77 10.65 -21.70
C VAL A 16 -25.20 9.19 -21.80
N ALA A 17 -24.76 8.37 -20.86
CA ALA A 17 -25.30 7.03 -20.65
C ALA A 17 -26.27 7.04 -19.46
N LEU A 18 -27.44 6.43 -19.64
CA LEU A 18 -28.48 6.30 -18.62
C LEU A 18 -28.59 4.85 -18.20
N LYS A 19 -28.38 4.56 -16.92
CA LYS A 19 -28.55 3.21 -16.37
C LYS A 19 -29.74 3.16 -15.43
N VAL A 20 -30.71 2.30 -15.75
CA VAL A 20 -31.93 2.12 -14.94
C VAL A 20 -31.65 1.12 -13.83
N VAL A 21 -31.78 1.53 -12.58
CA VAL A 21 -31.65 0.64 -11.41
C VAL A 21 -33.01 -0.02 -11.15
N ARG A 22 -33.11 -1.34 -11.38
CA ARG A 22 -34.38 -2.08 -11.28
C ARG A 22 -34.90 -2.15 -9.84
N GLU A 23 -36.21 -2.00 -9.69
CA GLU A 23 -36.94 -1.91 -8.41
C GLU A 23 -36.91 -3.21 -7.58
N GLU A 24 -36.80 -4.37 -8.24
CA GLU A 24 -36.73 -5.71 -7.62
C GLU A 24 -35.52 -5.92 -6.70
N SER A 25 -34.54 -5.01 -6.72
CA SER A 25 -33.33 -5.06 -5.90
C SER A 25 -33.39 -4.14 -4.67
N ARG A 26 -34.53 -3.49 -4.38
CA ARG A 26 -34.66 -2.46 -3.35
C ARG A 26 -35.25 -2.98 -2.03
N MET A 27 -34.68 -2.54 -0.91
CA MET A 27 -35.23 -2.60 0.44
C MET A 27 -35.66 -1.20 0.93
N PRO A 28 -36.54 -1.09 1.95
CA PRO A 28 -36.91 0.20 2.52
C PRO A 28 -35.69 0.94 3.11
N GLY A 29 -35.41 2.16 2.63
CA GLY A 29 -34.28 2.99 3.08
C GLY A 29 -33.09 3.10 2.10
N ASP A 30 -33.13 2.35 0.99
CA ASP A 30 -32.08 2.34 -0.03
C ASP A 30 -31.88 3.72 -0.68
N ASP A 31 -32.93 4.50 -0.94
CA ASP A 31 -32.81 5.76 -1.69
C ASP A 31 -31.87 6.80 -1.06
N GLU A 32 -31.84 6.90 0.27
CA GLU A 32 -30.92 7.80 0.97
C GLU A 32 -29.50 7.23 0.98
N ALA A 33 -29.32 5.91 1.16
CA ALA A 33 -28.02 5.26 1.09
C ALA A 33 -27.41 5.38 -0.32
N LEU A 34 -28.19 5.08 -1.35
CA LEU A 34 -27.88 5.27 -2.76
C LEU A 34 -27.48 6.72 -3.07
N ARG A 35 -28.21 7.69 -2.53
CA ARG A 35 -27.91 9.11 -2.70
C ARG A 35 -26.61 9.51 -2.02
N GLN A 36 -26.30 8.99 -0.83
CA GLN A 36 -25.02 9.22 -0.14
C GLN A 36 -23.85 8.58 -0.88
N GLU A 37 -23.99 7.34 -1.37
CA GLU A 37 -22.96 6.66 -2.18
C GLU A 37 -22.73 7.43 -3.50
N LEU A 38 -23.78 7.95 -4.12
CA LEU A 38 -23.67 8.80 -5.31
C LEU A 38 -22.87 10.08 -5.04
N LEU A 39 -23.12 10.77 -3.92
CA LEU A 39 -22.39 11.99 -3.58
C LEU A 39 -20.88 11.72 -3.44
N LEU A 40 -20.51 10.57 -2.86
CA LEU A 40 -19.12 10.12 -2.80
C LEU A 40 -18.61 9.72 -4.18
N ALA A 41 -19.40 9.02 -5.00
CA ALA A 41 -18.98 8.63 -6.34
C ALA A 41 -18.71 9.85 -7.25
N ARG A 42 -19.50 10.93 -7.09
CA ARG A 42 -19.30 12.21 -7.78
C ARG A 42 -18.01 12.93 -7.37
N SER A 43 -17.46 12.66 -6.17
CA SER A 43 -16.17 13.24 -5.76
C SER A 43 -14.97 12.56 -6.43
N VAL A 44 -15.16 11.39 -7.04
CA VAL A 44 -14.11 10.68 -7.77
C VAL A 44 -13.91 11.32 -9.16
N GLY A 45 -13.02 12.30 -9.24
CA GLY A 45 -12.58 12.87 -10.51
C GLY A 45 -11.27 12.24 -10.98
N HIS A 46 -11.32 11.30 -11.93
CA HIS A 46 -10.12 10.66 -12.47
C HIS A 46 -10.30 10.22 -13.93
N PRO A 47 -9.30 10.36 -14.83
CA PRO A 47 -9.43 9.99 -16.25
C PRO A 47 -9.68 8.50 -16.49
N ASN A 48 -9.39 7.62 -15.53
CA ASN A 48 -9.64 6.18 -15.65
C ASN A 48 -10.88 5.70 -14.89
N VAL A 49 -11.75 6.62 -14.48
CA VAL A 49 -13.01 6.32 -13.79
C VAL A 49 -14.14 7.08 -14.49
N CYS A 50 -15.22 6.38 -14.82
CA CYS A 50 -16.39 6.97 -15.47
C CYS A 50 -17.00 8.03 -14.57
N ARG A 51 -17.21 9.24 -15.09
CA ARG A 51 -17.85 10.29 -14.30
C ARG A 51 -19.33 9.98 -14.10
N VAL A 52 -19.77 9.99 -12.86
CA VAL A 52 -21.18 10.00 -12.51
C VAL A 52 -21.66 11.45 -12.49
N HIS A 53 -22.69 11.76 -13.28
CA HIS A 53 -23.23 13.11 -13.38
C HIS A 53 -24.33 13.35 -12.35
N ASP A 54 -25.33 12.48 -12.32
CA ASP A 54 -26.54 12.65 -11.50
C ASP A 54 -27.29 11.32 -11.26
N LEU A 55 -28.26 11.36 -10.35
CA LEU A 55 -29.24 10.31 -10.11
C LEU A 55 -30.65 10.91 -10.18
N ALA A 56 -31.40 10.56 -11.22
CA ALA A 56 -32.72 11.07 -11.46
C ALA A 56 -33.79 10.05 -11.03
N PRO A 57 -34.86 10.45 -10.32
CA PRO A 57 -36.00 9.57 -10.08
C PRO A 57 -36.75 9.29 -11.39
N SER A 58 -37.29 8.09 -11.55
CA SER A 58 -38.16 7.75 -12.68
C SER A 58 -39.21 6.70 -12.29
N PRO A 59 -40.29 6.54 -13.10
CA PRO A 59 -41.28 5.48 -12.88
C PRO A 59 -40.72 4.05 -12.96
N TRP A 60 -39.51 3.86 -13.48
CA TRP A 60 -38.86 2.55 -13.63
C TRP A 60 -37.77 2.30 -12.59
N GLY A 61 -37.66 3.19 -11.60
CA GLY A 61 -36.58 3.23 -10.61
C GLY A 61 -35.59 4.38 -10.84
N PRO A 62 -34.60 4.57 -9.95
CA PRO A 62 -33.58 5.59 -10.11
C PRO A 62 -32.78 5.38 -11.41
N ILE A 63 -32.56 6.46 -12.15
CA ILE A 63 -31.73 6.48 -13.36
C ILE A 63 -30.41 7.14 -13.02
N LEU A 64 -29.33 6.37 -13.15
CA LEU A 64 -27.97 6.88 -13.02
C LEU A 64 -27.55 7.52 -14.35
N VAL A 65 -27.24 8.82 -14.32
CA VAL A 65 -26.71 9.57 -15.45
C VAL A 65 -25.20 9.58 -15.35
N MET A 66 -24.52 9.09 -16.38
CA MET A 66 -23.05 8.96 -16.38
C MET A 66 -22.43 9.38 -17.72
N GLU A 67 -21.12 9.57 -17.71
CA GLU A 67 -20.32 9.87 -18.89
C GLU A 67 -20.52 8.77 -19.95
N GLN A 68 -20.74 9.19 -21.20
CA GLN A 68 -20.73 8.28 -22.32
C GLN A 68 -19.29 7.97 -22.72
N ILE A 69 -18.85 6.72 -22.54
CA ILE A 69 -17.52 6.27 -22.97
C ILE A 69 -17.64 5.61 -24.36
N PRO A 70 -17.09 6.21 -25.43
CA PRO A 70 -17.08 5.57 -26.75
C PRO A 70 -16.09 4.42 -26.76
N GLY A 71 -16.45 3.23 -27.24
CA GLY A 71 -15.53 2.10 -27.31
C GLY A 71 -16.21 0.77 -27.04
N GLN A 72 -15.45 -0.19 -26.53
CA GLN A 72 -15.94 -1.52 -26.20
C GLN A 72 -15.48 -1.93 -24.82
N THR A 73 -16.19 -2.88 -24.21
CA THR A 73 -15.75 -3.45 -22.94
C THR A 73 -14.39 -4.15 -23.08
N LEU A 74 -13.61 -4.17 -22.01
CA LEU A 74 -12.35 -4.89 -21.94
C LEU A 74 -12.57 -6.39 -22.21
N HIS A 75 -13.72 -6.95 -21.81
CA HIS A 75 -14.15 -8.30 -22.19
C HIS A 75 -14.12 -8.54 -23.70
N THR A 76 -14.75 -7.65 -24.47
CA THR A 76 -14.75 -7.73 -25.94
C THR A 76 -13.36 -7.47 -26.51
N HIS A 77 -12.61 -6.53 -25.92
CA HIS A 77 -11.24 -6.22 -26.33
C HIS A 77 -10.30 -7.43 -26.14
N ILE A 78 -10.36 -8.15 -25.02
CA ILE A 78 -9.57 -9.37 -24.76
C ILE A 78 -9.85 -10.44 -25.81
N ARG A 79 -11.12 -10.69 -26.15
CA ARG A 79 -11.48 -11.66 -27.20
C ARG A 79 -10.92 -11.27 -28.57
N LYS A 80 -10.98 -9.99 -28.93
CA LYS A 80 -10.40 -9.48 -30.18
C LYS A 80 -8.88 -9.65 -30.19
N ARG A 81 -8.20 -9.34 -29.08
CA ARG A 81 -6.74 -9.49 -28.96
C ARG A 81 -6.31 -10.95 -29.00
N LYS A 82 -7.06 -11.85 -28.37
CA LYS A 82 -6.83 -13.29 -28.48
C LYS A 82 -6.78 -13.76 -29.94
N ALA A 83 -7.74 -13.30 -30.76
CA ALA A 83 -7.77 -13.62 -32.19
C ALA A 83 -6.62 -13.00 -32.99
N GLN A 84 -5.91 -12.02 -32.42
CA GLN A 84 -4.76 -11.32 -33.02
C GLN A 84 -3.41 -11.79 -32.45
N GLY A 85 -3.38 -12.88 -31.68
CA GLY A 85 -2.15 -13.40 -31.08
C GLY A 85 -1.81 -12.81 -29.70
N GLY A 86 -2.77 -12.18 -29.01
CA GLY A 86 -2.60 -11.65 -27.66
C GLY A 86 -2.29 -10.16 -27.60
N TYR A 87 -1.86 -9.69 -26.42
CA TYR A 87 -1.43 -8.32 -26.20
C TYR A 87 0.08 -8.20 -26.38
N THR A 88 0.55 -7.07 -26.93
CA THR A 88 1.96 -6.70 -26.73
C THR A 88 2.19 -6.30 -25.26
N ALA A 89 3.44 -6.34 -24.80
CA ALA A 89 3.78 -5.93 -23.43
C ALA A 89 3.38 -4.48 -23.15
N ASP A 90 3.56 -3.57 -24.10
CA ASP A 90 3.23 -2.15 -23.93
C ASP A 90 1.72 -1.88 -23.94
N GLU A 91 0.95 -2.61 -24.77
CA GLU A 91 -0.52 -2.54 -24.73
C GLU A 91 -1.07 -3.05 -23.39
N PHE A 92 -0.54 -4.17 -22.89
CA PHE A 92 -0.89 -4.70 -21.58
C PHE A 92 -0.59 -3.68 -20.48
N ARG A 93 0.64 -3.15 -20.45
CA ARG A 93 1.10 -2.18 -19.45
C ARG A 93 0.22 -0.95 -19.40
N LYS A 94 -0.12 -0.39 -20.57
CA LYS A 94 -0.96 0.80 -20.66
C LYS A 94 -2.31 0.57 -19.99
N ILE A 95 -3.04 -0.46 -20.40
CA ILE A 95 -4.37 -0.77 -19.87
C ILE A 95 -4.28 -1.16 -18.38
N ALA A 96 -3.29 -1.97 -17.99
CA ALA A 96 -3.10 -2.41 -16.62
C ALA A 96 -2.83 -1.24 -15.66
N SER A 97 -1.96 -0.31 -16.06
CA SER A 97 -1.66 0.91 -15.33
C SER A 97 -2.91 1.79 -15.17
N GLU A 98 -3.67 1.99 -16.24
CA GLU A 98 -4.90 2.78 -16.24
C GLU A 98 -5.98 2.18 -15.33
N VAL A 99 -6.17 0.85 -15.34
CA VAL A 99 -7.09 0.15 -14.43
C VAL A 99 -6.63 0.30 -12.97
N CYS A 100 -5.33 0.12 -12.69
CA CYS A 100 -4.78 0.30 -11.33
C CYS A 100 -4.99 1.74 -10.83
N ASN A 101 -4.75 2.74 -11.67
CA ASN A 101 -4.95 4.15 -11.33
C ASN A 101 -6.42 4.49 -11.10
N GLY A 102 -7.32 3.95 -11.93
CA GLY A 102 -8.75 4.10 -11.75
C GLY A 102 -9.23 3.52 -10.40
N LEU A 103 -8.82 2.29 -10.08
CA LEU A 103 -9.20 1.65 -8.83
C LEU A 103 -8.61 2.38 -7.61
N ALA A 104 -7.36 2.82 -7.72
CA ALA A 104 -6.70 3.64 -6.71
C ALA A 104 -7.47 4.94 -6.42
N ALA A 105 -8.00 5.61 -7.45
CA ALA A 105 -8.78 6.84 -7.30
C ALA A 105 -10.11 6.59 -6.56
N ILE A 106 -10.77 5.46 -6.82
CA ILE A 106 -11.99 5.04 -6.11
C ILE A 106 -11.67 4.80 -4.62
N HIS A 107 -10.63 4.01 -4.34
CA HIS A 107 -10.22 3.68 -2.97
C HIS A 107 -9.75 4.90 -2.17
N ALA A 108 -9.16 5.90 -2.83
CA ALA A 108 -8.73 7.15 -2.20
C ALA A 108 -9.89 7.95 -1.60
N GLN A 109 -11.11 7.84 -2.18
CA GLN A 109 -12.33 8.44 -1.63
C GLN A 109 -13.02 7.55 -0.58
N GLY A 110 -12.41 6.43 -0.19
CA GLY A 110 -12.98 5.48 0.77
C GLY A 110 -14.09 4.60 0.20
N LEU A 111 -14.25 4.57 -1.13
CA LEU A 111 -15.21 3.73 -1.83
C LEU A 111 -14.62 2.36 -2.18
N VAL A 112 -15.51 1.39 -2.34
CA VAL A 112 -15.22 0.04 -2.85
C VAL A 112 -16.00 -0.13 -4.15
N HIS A 113 -15.38 -0.66 -5.19
CA HIS A 113 -16.05 -0.94 -6.46
C HIS A 113 -17.02 -2.11 -6.33
N GLY A 114 -16.57 -3.24 -5.78
CA GLY A 114 -17.36 -4.42 -5.47
C GLY A 114 -17.90 -5.22 -6.65
N ASP A 115 -17.50 -4.96 -7.90
CA ASP A 115 -17.85 -5.79 -9.06
C ASP A 115 -16.86 -5.57 -10.21
N LEU A 116 -15.57 -5.38 -9.90
CA LEU A 116 -14.58 -5.13 -10.94
C LEU A 116 -14.36 -6.39 -11.77
N LYS A 117 -14.46 -6.26 -13.09
CA LYS A 117 -14.26 -7.34 -14.09
C LYS A 117 -14.08 -6.74 -15.47
N PRO A 118 -13.62 -7.49 -16.50
CA PRO A 118 -13.48 -6.97 -17.85
C PRO A 118 -14.76 -6.38 -18.46
N GLY A 119 -15.94 -6.83 -18.03
CA GLY A 119 -17.22 -6.26 -18.46
C GLY A 119 -17.50 -4.85 -17.94
N ASN A 120 -16.89 -4.47 -16.80
CA ASN A 120 -17.07 -3.17 -16.15
C ASN A 120 -15.87 -2.23 -16.40
N VAL A 121 -15.04 -2.53 -17.40
CA VAL A 121 -13.96 -1.66 -17.87
C VAL A 121 -14.20 -1.40 -19.35
N MET A 122 -14.21 -0.14 -19.75
CA MET A 122 -14.28 0.26 -21.16
C MET A 122 -12.89 0.56 -21.69
N VAL A 123 -12.60 0.12 -22.92
CA VAL A 123 -11.41 0.49 -23.68
C VAL A 123 -11.83 1.40 -24.83
N SER A 124 -11.35 2.64 -24.78
CA SER A 124 -11.68 3.73 -25.68
C SER A 124 -10.40 4.35 -26.21
N GLU A 125 -10.12 4.26 -27.50
CA GLU A 125 -8.89 4.85 -28.11
C GLU A 125 -7.59 4.44 -27.36
N GLY A 126 -7.58 3.22 -26.82
CA GLY A 126 -6.48 2.68 -26.03
C GLY A 126 -6.36 3.24 -24.61
N ARG A 127 -7.37 3.93 -24.08
CA ARG A 127 -7.55 4.30 -22.66
C ARG A 127 -8.54 3.36 -21.99
N ALA A 128 -8.23 2.88 -20.79
CA ALA A 128 -9.13 2.11 -19.93
C ALA A 128 -9.89 3.01 -18.95
N VAL A 129 -11.20 2.79 -18.82
CA VAL A 129 -12.10 3.52 -17.92
C VAL A 129 -12.95 2.54 -17.13
N ILE A 130 -12.88 2.60 -15.80
CA ILE A 130 -13.69 1.79 -14.90
C ILE A 130 -15.12 2.34 -14.84
N LEU A 131 -16.11 1.44 -14.94
CA LEU A 131 -17.53 1.73 -14.85
C LEU A 131 -18.14 1.22 -13.53
N ASP A 132 -19.38 1.62 -13.23
CA ASP A 132 -20.26 0.92 -12.27
C ASP A 132 -19.73 0.72 -10.84
N PHE A 133 -18.92 1.67 -10.34
CA PHE A 133 -18.44 1.72 -8.96
C PHE A 133 -19.42 2.47 -8.04
N GLY A 134 -19.31 2.26 -6.71
CA GLY A 134 -20.09 3.03 -5.73
C GLY A 134 -21.54 2.57 -5.53
N PHE A 135 -21.83 1.29 -5.76
CA PHE A 135 -23.11 0.64 -5.40
C PHE A 135 -22.87 -0.73 -4.76
N ALA A 136 -21.70 -0.89 -4.12
CA ALA A 136 -21.23 -2.17 -3.58
C ALA A 136 -21.81 -2.45 -2.19
N GLN A 137 -21.96 -1.41 -1.37
CA GLN A 137 -22.50 -1.52 -0.02
C GLN A 137 -24.01 -1.79 -0.06
N GLU A 138 -24.73 -1.21 -1.01
CA GLU A 138 -26.16 -1.49 -1.20
C GLU A 138 -26.42 -2.91 -1.73
N ARG A 139 -25.62 -3.40 -2.69
CA ARG A 139 -25.64 -4.82 -3.11
C ARG A 139 -25.32 -5.78 -1.95
N ALA A 140 -24.46 -5.36 -1.03
CA ALA A 140 -24.14 -6.12 0.18
C ALA A 140 -25.23 -6.01 1.27
N ARG A 141 -25.91 -4.86 1.40
CA ARG A 141 -26.98 -4.59 2.39
C ARG A 141 -28.33 -5.19 2.00
N ALA A 142 -28.68 -5.17 0.72
CA ALA A 142 -29.83 -5.89 0.15
C ALA A 142 -29.78 -7.41 0.43
N SER A 143 -28.63 -7.91 0.88
CA SER A 143 -28.37 -9.32 1.19
C SER A 143 -27.78 -9.50 2.60
N ALA A 144 -28.61 -9.29 3.64
CA ALA A 144 -28.34 -9.90 4.94
C ALA A 144 -28.35 -11.45 4.77
N ARG A 145 -27.17 -12.06 4.62
CA ARG A 145 -27.02 -13.48 4.28
C ARG A 145 -27.02 -14.40 5.49
N ARG A 146 -27.62 -15.58 5.30
CA ARG A 146 -27.33 -16.81 6.05
C ARG A 146 -26.11 -17.51 5.42
N PRO A 147 -25.27 -18.22 6.19
CA PRO A 147 -24.14 -18.98 5.66
C PRO A 147 -24.61 -20.02 4.61
N GLY A 148 -23.97 -20.07 3.43
CA GLY A 148 -24.15 -21.15 2.43
C GLY A 148 -25.07 -20.86 1.23
N ALA A 149 -25.66 -19.67 1.09
CA ALA A 149 -26.41 -19.30 -0.12
C ALA A 149 -25.48 -18.94 -1.31
N PRO A 150 -25.85 -19.25 -2.58
CA PRO A 150 -25.04 -18.93 -3.76
C PRO A 150 -24.71 -17.42 -3.86
N PRO A 151 -23.59 -17.01 -4.49
CA PRO A 151 -23.18 -15.60 -4.52
C PRO A 151 -24.14 -14.74 -5.36
N ASP A 152 -24.81 -13.77 -4.76
CA ASP A 152 -25.71 -12.82 -5.41
C ASP A 152 -25.02 -11.45 -5.41
N GLY A 153 -25.00 -10.80 -6.56
CA GLY A 153 -24.32 -9.52 -6.76
C GLY A 153 -22.82 -9.70 -7.05
N GLY A 154 -22.48 -9.73 -8.33
CA GLY A 154 -21.12 -9.87 -8.87
C GLY A 154 -21.01 -11.07 -9.80
N THR A 155 -19.90 -11.17 -10.54
CA THR A 155 -19.62 -12.38 -11.34
C THR A 155 -18.76 -13.33 -10.51
N PRO A 156 -19.23 -14.55 -10.14
CA PRO A 156 -18.53 -15.45 -9.21
C PRO A 156 -17.06 -15.70 -9.57
N ASN A 157 -16.72 -15.63 -10.86
CA ASN A 157 -15.39 -15.82 -11.40
C ASN A 157 -14.35 -14.79 -10.89
N TYR A 158 -14.78 -13.62 -10.40
CA TYR A 158 -13.88 -12.53 -9.95
C TYR A 158 -13.99 -12.23 -8.44
N MET A 159 -14.86 -12.95 -7.72
CA MET A 159 -15.03 -12.74 -6.28
C MET A 159 -13.85 -13.33 -5.50
N SER A 160 -13.38 -12.61 -4.50
CA SER A 160 -12.34 -13.13 -3.62
C SER A 160 -12.83 -14.30 -2.75
N PRO A 161 -11.93 -15.17 -2.25
CA PRO A 161 -12.29 -16.29 -1.37
C PRO A 161 -13.04 -15.83 -0.11
N GLU A 162 -12.62 -14.73 0.50
CA GLU A 162 -13.29 -14.17 1.66
C GLU A 162 -14.64 -13.54 1.33
N ARG A 163 -14.81 -12.95 0.15
CA ARG A 163 -16.12 -12.45 -0.31
C ARG A 163 -17.10 -13.60 -0.55
N LEU A 164 -16.65 -14.70 -1.14
CA LEU A 164 -17.47 -15.90 -1.32
C LEU A 164 -17.89 -16.52 0.02
N ARG A 165 -17.00 -16.49 1.02
CA ARG A 165 -17.24 -17.09 2.34
C ARG A 165 -18.08 -16.21 3.27
N ASN A 166 -17.73 -14.93 3.36
CA ASN A 166 -18.24 -14.02 4.39
C ASN A 166 -19.26 -13.00 3.84
N GLY A 167 -19.33 -12.84 2.51
CA GLY A 167 -20.03 -11.72 1.89
C GLY A 167 -19.32 -10.38 2.14
N GLY A 168 -19.92 -9.30 1.63
CA GLY A 168 -19.37 -7.94 1.76
C GLY A 168 -18.19 -7.67 0.82
N ALA A 169 -18.18 -6.48 0.23
CA ALA A 169 -17.07 -6.03 -0.62
C ALA A 169 -16.08 -5.21 0.23
N SER A 170 -14.79 -5.35 -0.04
CA SER A 170 -13.72 -4.56 0.57
C SER A 170 -12.71 -4.08 -0.47
N PRO A 171 -11.84 -3.10 -0.15
CA PRO A 171 -10.76 -2.70 -1.05
C PRO A 171 -9.85 -3.87 -1.47
N GLU A 172 -9.63 -4.83 -0.58
CA GLU A 172 -8.82 -6.02 -0.83
C GLU A 172 -9.52 -7.00 -1.80
N ASP A 173 -10.85 -7.10 -1.77
CA ASP A 173 -11.64 -7.86 -2.76
C ASP A 173 -11.55 -7.22 -4.15
N ASP A 174 -11.60 -5.89 -4.26
CA ASP A 174 -11.40 -5.20 -5.54
C ASP A 174 -10.01 -5.45 -6.12
N VAL A 175 -8.97 -5.47 -5.27
CA VAL A 175 -7.59 -5.79 -5.71
C VAL A 175 -7.52 -7.21 -6.28
N TYR A 176 -8.19 -8.17 -5.64
CA TYR A 176 -8.27 -9.54 -6.14
C TYR A 176 -8.98 -9.61 -7.50
N ALA A 177 -10.13 -8.96 -7.62
CA ALA A 177 -10.89 -8.87 -8.86
C ALA A 177 -10.13 -8.15 -9.99
N MET A 178 -9.37 -7.11 -9.64
CA MET A 178 -8.44 -6.43 -10.54
C MET A 178 -7.34 -7.38 -11.01
N ALA A 179 -6.70 -8.10 -10.10
CA ALA A 179 -5.64 -9.04 -10.43
C ALA A 179 -6.14 -10.17 -11.34
N LEU A 180 -7.36 -10.66 -11.14
CA LEU A 180 -8.01 -11.61 -12.05
C LEU A 180 -8.33 -10.99 -13.42
N THR A 181 -8.74 -9.72 -13.46
CA THR A 181 -8.94 -8.98 -14.72
C THR A 181 -7.64 -8.86 -15.51
N LEU A 182 -6.54 -8.52 -14.83
CA LEU A 182 -5.20 -8.44 -15.43
C LEU A 182 -4.70 -9.83 -15.85
N TRP A 183 -4.97 -10.86 -15.06
CA TRP A 183 -4.65 -12.24 -15.39
C TRP A 183 -5.38 -12.73 -16.65
N GLU A 184 -6.67 -12.42 -16.78
CA GLU A 184 -7.44 -12.73 -17.99
C GLU A 184 -6.93 -11.97 -19.21
N MET A 185 -6.53 -10.70 -19.06
CA MET A 185 -5.86 -9.98 -20.15
C MET A 185 -4.55 -10.65 -20.56
N TRP A 186 -3.75 -11.06 -19.58
CA TRP A 186 -2.42 -11.64 -19.82
C TRP A 186 -2.52 -13.01 -20.49
N THR A 187 -3.50 -13.82 -20.10
CA THR A 187 -3.67 -15.21 -20.56
C THR A 187 -4.72 -15.38 -21.64
N CYS A 188 -5.57 -14.37 -21.87
CA CYS A 188 -6.76 -14.45 -22.71
C CYS A 188 -7.71 -15.62 -22.34
N ARG A 189 -7.76 -15.95 -21.04
CA ARG A 189 -8.59 -17.02 -20.47
C ARG A 189 -9.44 -16.49 -19.32
N VAL A 190 -10.73 -16.82 -19.37
CA VAL A 190 -11.66 -16.46 -18.31
C VAL A 190 -11.27 -17.25 -17.05
N PRO A 191 -11.15 -16.60 -15.88
CA PRO A 191 -10.86 -17.31 -14.63
C PRO A 191 -12.04 -18.21 -14.25
N GLU A 192 -11.74 -19.41 -13.73
CA GLU A 192 -12.75 -20.27 -13.11
C GLU A 192 -13.11 -19.74 -11.71
N PRO A 193 -14.36 -19.90 -11.23
CA PRO A 193 -14.72 -19.50 -9.87
C PRO A 193 -13.84 -20.17 -8.80
N GLY A 194 -13.29 -19.39 -7.87
CA GLY A 194 -12.43 -19.90 -6.79
C GLY A 194 -11.08 -20.47 -7.27
N TYR A 195 -10.69 -20.19 -8.50
CA TYR A 195 -9.49 -20.75 -9.13
C TYR A 195 -8.21 -20.03 -8.72
N LYS A 196 -7.18 -20.82 -8.38
CA LYS A 196 -5.80 -20.35 -8.27
C LYS A 196 -5.08 -20.60 -9.59
N PRO A 197 -4.51 -19.58 -10.25
CA PRO A 197 -3.68 -19.80 -11.41
C PRO A 197 -2.54 -20.79 -11.12
N ARG A 198 -2.48 -21.93 -11.83
CA ARG A 198 -1.37 -22.89 -11.73
C ARG A 198 -0.46 -22.79 -12.96
N LEU A 199 0.80 -22.39 -12.77
CA LEU A 199 1.74 -22.17 -13.88
C LEU A 199 2.25 -23.45 -14.56
N LYS A 200 2.28 -24.61 -13.88
CA LYS A 200 2.63 -25.89 -14.52
C LYS A 200 1.73 -26.20 -15.71
N THR A 201 0.47 -25.83 -15.60
CA THR A 201 -0.51 -25.90 -16.70
C THR A 201 -0.26 -24.79 -17.73
N MET A 202 0.28 -23.63 -17.34
CA MET A 202 0.62 -22.52 -18.24
C MET A 202 1.85 -22.80 -19.11
N LYS A 203 3.03 -23.21 -18.59
CA LYS A 203 4.21 -23.52 -19.45
C LYS A 203 3.95 -24.66 -20.44
N GLN A 204 3.18 -25.68 -20.04
CA GLN A 204 2.81 -26.79 -20.91
C GLN A 204 1.67 -26.46 -21.88
N GLN A 205 0.87 -25.40 -21.62
CA GLN A 205 -0.21 -24.94 -22.51
C GLN A 205 0.14 -23.68 -23.32
N ILE A 206 1.33 -23.08 -23.14
CA ILE A 206 1.94 -22.06 -24.04
C ILE A 206 2.44 -22.74 -25.34
N MET A 207 1.68 -23.70 -25.84
CA MET A 207 1.89 -24.27 -27.16
C MET A 207 1.01 -23.55 -28.21
N PHE A 208 0.02 -22.74 -27.79
CA PHE A 208 -0.92 -22.06 -28.71
C PHE A 208 -1.43 -20.65 -28.32
N ASP A 209 -1.19 -20.14 -27.11
CA ASP A 209 -1.61 -18.79 -26.70
C ASP A 209 -0.37 -17.99 -26.27
N VAL A 210 0.01 -16.92 -26.98
CA VAL A 210 1.20 -16.09 -26.66
C VAL A 210 0.85 -15.14 -25.52
N PRO A 211 1.40 -15.29 -24.30
CA PRO A 211 1.23 -14.29 -23.26
C PRO A 211 1.99 -13.02 -23.64
N ALA A 212 1.51 -11.86 -23.22
CA ALA A 212 2.32 -10.65 -23.30
C ALA A 212 3.69 -10.89 -22.63
N GLY A 213 4.77 -10.40 -23.23
CA GLY A 213 6.14 -10.50 -22.72
C GLY A 213 6.37 -9.63 -21.48
N LEU A 214 5.69 -9.99 -20.38
CA LEU A 214 5.78 -9.31 -19.09
C LEU A 214 7.06 -9.69 -18.36
N SER A 215 7.59 -8.74 -17.59
CA SER A 215 8.70 -9.01 -16.68
C SER A 215 8.25 -9.90 -15.51
N ILE A 216 9.21 -10.54 -14.84
CA ILE A 216 8.94 -11.35 -13.64
C ILE A 216 8.24 -10.50 -12.57
N ASP A 217 8.58 -9.22 -12.46
CA ASP A 217 7.95 -8.31 -11.49
C ASP A 217 6.50 -8.00 -11.83
N GLU A 218 6.19 -7.71 -13.09
CA GLU A 218 4.81 -7.47 -13.54
C GLU A 218 3.91 -8.67 -13.25
N VAL A 219 4.42 -9.88 -13.51
CA VAL A 219 3.72 -11.12 -13.19
C VAL A 219 3.57 -11.32 -11.68
N ARG A 220 4.62 -11.02 -10.90
CA ARG A 220 4.57 -11.11 -9.43
C ARG A 220 3.53 -10.19 -8.83
N GLN A 221 3.37 -8.98 -9.34
CA GLN A 221 2.35 -8.05 -8.85
C GLN A 221 0.94 -8.61 -9.05
N ILE A 222 0.66 -9.22 -10.21
CA ILE A 222 -0.60 -9.92 -10.46
C ILE A 222 -0.75 -11.10 -9.47
N PHE A 223 0.29 -11.90 -9.28
CA PHE A 223 0.28 -13.03 -8.36
C PHE A 223 -0.02 -12.61 -6.90
N ARG A 224 0.66 -11.57 -6.39
CA ARG A 224 0.41 -11.04 -5.04
C ARG A 224 -1.00 -10.44 -4.90
N GLY A 225 -1.55 -9.88 -5.98
CA GLY A 225 -2.96 -9.46 -6.03
C GLY A 225 -3.95 -10.60 -5.80
N LEU A 226 -3.55 -11.85 -6.06
CA LEU A 226 -4.36 -13.06 -5.88
C LEU A 226 -4.09 -13.78 -4.56
N ASN A 227 -3.42 -13.14 -3.59
CA ASN A 227 -3.12 -13.75 -2.30
C ASN A 227 -4.39 -14.17 -1.55
N GLU A 228 -4.34 -15.31 -0.88
CA GLU A 228 -5.43 -15.83 -0.03
C GLU A 228 -5.66 -14.96 1.20
N ASP A 229 -4.60 -14.41 1.78
CA ASP A 229 -4.68 -13.44 2.85
C ASP A 229 -4.93 -12.04 2.23
N PRO A 230 -6.12 -11.45 2.43
CA PRO A 230 -6.44 -10.14 1.84
C PRO A 230 -5.48 -9.05 2.29
N SER A 231 -4.91 -9.18 3.50
CA SER A 231 -4.02 -8.20 4.10
C SER A 231 -2.61 -8.18 3.49
N MET A 232 -2.27 -9.21 2.71
CA MET A 232 -1.01 -9.36 1.97
C MET A 232 -1.10 -8.82 0.54
N ARG A 233 -2.32 -8.59 0.02
CA ARG A 233 -2.51 -8.09 -1.34
C ARG A 233 -1.99 -6.64 -1.46
N PRO A 234 -1.29 -6.28 -2.57
CA PRO A 234 -0.84 -4.92 -2.79
C PRO A 234 -2.03 -4.00 -3.05
N GLN A 235 -1.98 -2.78 -2.51
CA GLN A 235 -2.99 -1.78 -2.87
C GLN A 235 -2.84 -1.38 -4.34
N ALA A 236 -3.96 -1.12 -5.02
CA ALA A 236 -3.96 -0.78 -6.45
C ALA A 236 -3.02 0.38 -6.80
N ARG A 237 -2.94 1.39 -5.93
CA ARG A 237 -2.03 2.55 -6.08
C ARG A 237 -0.54 2.21 -6.04
N HIS A 238 -0.16 1.01 -5.58
CA HIS A 238 1.22 0.54 -5.51
C HIS A 238 1.57 -0.43 -6.66
N MET A 239 0.60 -0.88 -7.46
CA MET A 239 0.86 -1.72 -8.62
C MET A 239 1.32 -0.88 -9.83
N ARG A 240 2.32 -1.34 -10.57
CA ARG A 240 3.04 -0.61 -11.61
C ARG A 240 3.35 -1.53 -12.79
N PHE A 241 2.82 -1.14 -13.95
CA PHE A 241 3.08 -1.80 -15.21
C PHE A 241 3.62 -0.75 -16.18
N PHE A 242 4.92 -0.76 -16.44
CA PHE A 242 5.60 0.22 -17.29
C PHE A 242 6.80 -0.40 -18.01
N ASN A 243 7.23 0.25 -19.09
CA ASN A 243 8.37 -0.21 -19.87
C ASN A 243 9.68 0.35 -19.25
N PRO A 244 10.57 -0.49 -18.70
CA PRO A 244 11.78 -0.02 -18.00
C PRO A 244 12.82 0.62 -18.94
N SER A 245 12.78 0.39 -20.25
CA SER A 245 13.70 1.05 -21.19
C SER A 245 13.22 2.42 -21.65
N GLN A 246 11.92 2.72 -21.49
CA GLN A 246 11.40 4.08 -21.51
C GLN A 246 11.37 4.63 -20.08
N LEU A 247 12.55 4.80 -19.47
CA LEU A 247 12.68 5.66 -18.31
C LEU A 247 12.21 7.06 -18.76
N THR A 248 10.99 7.44 -18.35
CA THR A 248 10.69 8.85 -18.24
C THR A 248 11.84 9.50 -17.47
N THR A 249 12.30 10.68 -17.88
CA THR A 249 13.41 11.41 -17.21
C THR A 249 13.18 11.66 -15.71
N SER A 250 11.98 11.37 -15.22
CA SER A 250 11.68 11.23 -13.80
C SER A 250 11.97 9.79 -13.33
N PRO A 251 12.94 9.57 -12.41
CA PRO A 251 13.06 8.28 -11.75
C PRO A 251 11.70 7.92 -11.17
N ILE A 252 11.20 6.72 -11.50
CA ILE A 252 9.92 6.24 -11.01
C ILE A 252 10.04 6.12 -9.49
N GLN A 253 9.53 7.11 -8.77
CA GLN A 253 9.38 7.04 -7.34
C GLN A 253 8.27 6.03 -7.06
N LEU A 254 8.63 4.79 -6.74
CA LEU A 254 7.70 3.81 -6.21
C LEU A 254 7.09 4.42 -4.92
N PRO A 255 5.79 4.75 -4.89
CA PRO A 255 5.20 5.32 -3.71
C PRO A 255 5.14 4.23 -2.65
N ARG A 256 6.04 4.33 -1.67
CA ARG A 256 6.03 3.45 -0.51
C ARG A 256 4.81 3.76 0.33
N GLU A 257 4.22 2.72 0.89
CA GLU A 257 3.27 2.90 1.96
C GLU A 257 3.99 3.60 3.12
N ARG A 258 3.62 4.84 3.37
CA ARG A 258 4.12 5.66 4.48
C ARG A 258 2.99 5.88 5.45
N LEU A 259 3.36 6.09 6.71
CA LEU A 259 2.41 6.55 7.72
C LEU A 259 1.90 7.94 7.31
N ASP A 260 0.63 8.00 6.92
CA ASP A 260 -0.09 9.23 6.57
C ASP A 260 -0.29 10.08 7.84
N PRO A 261 0.23 11.31 7.90
CA PRO A 261 0.06 12.18 9.06
C PRO A 261 -1.33 12.81 9.17
N GLY A 262 -2.22 12.55 8.22
CA GLY A 262 -3.50 13.22 8.09
C GLY A 262 -3.40 14.51 7.28
N PRO A 263 -4.55 15.16 7.01
CA PRO A 263 -4.58 16.40 6.24
C PRO A 263 -3.75 17.48 6.93
N PRO A 264 -2.96 18.28 6.19
CA PRO A 264 -2.26 19.40 6.80
C PRO A 264 -3.26 20.35 7.46
N PRO A 265 -2.89 21.04 8.55
CA PRO A 265 -3.75 22.03 9.17
C PRO A 265 -4.20 23.06 8.12
N GLY A 266 -5.50 23.38 8.10
CA GLY A 266 -6.04 24.42 7.21
C GLY A 266 -5.36 25.77 7.44
N GLY A 267 -5.46 26.71 6.49
CA GLY A 267 -4.75 28.00 6.56
C GLY A 267 -4.92 28.77 7.88
N ALA A 268 -6.13 28.77 8.45
CA ALA A 268 -6.40 29.37 9.75
C ALA A 268 -5.76 28.61 10.94
N LEU A 269 -5.71 27.27 10.88
CA LEU A 269 -5.09 26.40 11.89
C LEU A 269 -3.55 26.41 11.83
N LYS A 270 -2.95 26.84 10.70
CA LYS A 270 -1.51 27.09 10.62
C LYS A 270 -1.10 28.35 11.39
N LEU A 271 -1.95 29.36 11.43
CA LEU A 271 -1.64 30.64 12.05
C LEU A 271 -1.99 30.65 13.55
N ASN A 272 -3.10 30.01 13.93
CA ASN A 272 -3.59 30.00 15.31
C ASN A 272 -3.47 28.61 15.94
N PHE A 273 -2.96 28.58 17.18
CA PHE A 273 -2.91 27.35 17.97
C PHE A 273 -4.34 26.86 18.28
N THR A 274 -4.59 25.58 18.06
CA THR A 274 -5.85 24.93 18.42
C THR A 274 -5.56 23.71 19.31
N PRO A 275 -5.95 23.74 20.60
CA PRO A 275 -5.71 22.64 21.54
C PRO A 275 -6.20 21.29 21.00
N GLY A 276 -5.33 20.29 20.98
CA GLY A 276 -5.66 18.92 20.58
C GLY A 276 -5.89 18.70 19.08
N ALA A 277 -5.80 19.73 18.24
CA ALA A 277 -5.88 19.58 16.79
C ALA A 277 -4.69 18.81 16.19
N GLN A 278 -3.57 18.77 16.92
CA GLN A 278 -2.38 18.00 16.58
C GLN A 278 -1.98 17.09 17.73
N SER A 279 -1.29 16.00 17.40
CA SER A 279 -0.76 15.03 18.35
C SER A 279 0.61 14.53 17.90
N LEU A 280 1.44 14.12 18.85
CA LEU A 280 2.61 13.29 18.55
C LEU A 280 2.19 11.82 18.59
N LEU A 281 2.24 11.15 17.44
CA LEU A 281 2.06 9.71 17.34
C LEU A 281 3.37 9.03 17.66
N VAL A 282 3.40 8.17 18.68
CA VAL A 282 4.57 7.33 18.97
C VAL A 282 4.68 6.25 17.91
N THR A 283 5.74 6.28 17.11
CA THR A 283 5.96 5.28 16.03
C THR A 283 6.92 4.18 16.46
N TYR A 284 7.83 4.46 17.39
CA TYR A 284 8.79 3.46 17.86
C TYR A 284 9.21 3.74 19.30
N ALA A 285 9.40 2.67 20.06
CA ALA A 285 9.96 2.68 21.41
C ALA A 285 10.64 1.33 21.67
N THR A 286 11.84 1.37 22.25
CA THR A 286 12.66 0.17 22.48
C THR A 286 12.22 -0.61 23.71
N ASN A 287 12.06 0.07 24.85
CA ASN A 287 11.82 -0.55 26.16
C ASN A 287 10.34 -0.48 26.59
N ALA A 288 9.52 0.34 25.91
CA ALA A 288 8.08 0.46 26.09
C ALA A 288 7.32 0.19 24.77
N PRO A 289 7.38 -1.03 24.23
CA PRO A 289 6.73 -1.36 22.95
C PRO A 289 5.21 -1.13 22.92
N GLU A 290 4.55 -1.15 24.07
CA GLU A 290 3.11 -0.96 24.26
C GLU A 290 2.62 0.46 23.98
N ILE A 291 3.50 1.47 24.05
CA ILE A 291 3.13 2.86 23.72
C ILE A 291 3.15 3.13 22.21
N VAL A 292 3.67 2.21 21.38
CA VAL A 292 3.67 2.38 19.93
C VAL A 292 2.24 2.42 19.40
N GLY A 293 1.93 3.45 18.61
CA GLY A 293 0.59 3.72 18.09
C GLY A 293 -0.29 4.53 19.04
N THR A 294 0.23 5.02 20.16
CA THR A 294 -0.47 5.98 21.03
C THR A 294 -0.28 7.42 20.56
N LEU A 295 -1.28 8.27 20.82
CA LEU A 295 -1.23 9.70 20.51
C LEU A 295 -0.99 10.47 21.81
N LEU A 296 -0.04 11.40 21.76
CA LEU A 296 0.22 12.38 22.80
C LEU A 296 -0.36 13.72 22.32
N PRO A 297 -1.58 14.12 22.75
CA PRO A 297 -2.23 15.28 22.18
C PRO A 297 -1.60 16.58 22.66
N LEU A 298 -1.51 17.55 21.76
CA LEU A 298 -0.85 18.83 22.02
C LEU A 298 -1.90 19.87 22.44
N HIS A 299 -2.16 19.94 23.75
CA HIS A 299 -3.25 20.75 24.32
C HIS A 299 -2.87 22.19 24.70
N ASP A 300 -1.57 22.48 24.85
CA ASP A 300 -1.08 23.81 25.21
C ASP A 300 0.05 24.24 24.27
N THR A 301 0.24 25.55 24.12
CA THR A 301 1.33 26.18 23.35
C THR A 301 2.72 25.87 23.91
N LYS A 302 2.82 25.45 25.17
CA LYS A 302 4.06 25.02 25.82
C LYS A 302 3.83 23.72 26.57
N LEU A 303 4.59 22.68 26.26
CA LEU A 303 4.42 21.35 26.83
C LEU A 303 5.77 20.77 27.22
N ALA A 304 5.89 20.29 28.46
CA ALA A 304 7.10 19.60 28.92
C ALA A 304 7.03 18.12 28.52
N LEU A 305 8.08 17.60 27.90
CA LEU A 305 8.18 16.21 27.47
C LEU A 305 9.27 15.49 28.27
N GLY A 306 8.94 14.33 28.79
CA GLY A 306 9.88 13.48 29.50
C GLY A 306 9.24 12.22 30.06
N ARG A 307 10.02 11.45 30.81
CA ARG A 307 9.59 10.16 31.36
C ARG A 307 8.83 10.26 32.68
N ARG A 308 8.97 11.37 33.42
CA ARG A 308 8.29 11.55 34.69
C ARG A 308 6.81 11.85 34.49
N SER A 309 5.97 11.44 35.44
CA SER A 309 4.52 11.67 35.43
C SER A 309 4.12 13.13 35.62
N ASP A 310 5.03 14.00 36.06
CA ASP A 310 4.81 15.45 36.19
C ASP A 310 5.02 16.22 34.88
N GLN A 311 5.42 15.53 33.81
CA GLN A 311 5.57 16.11 32.48
C GLN A 311 4.22 16.15 31.75
N SER A 312 3.97 17.22 30.97
CA SER A 312 2.75 17.35 30.17
C SER A 312 2.61 16.22 29.15
N LEU A 313 3.72 15.78 28.56
CA LEU A 313 3.81 14.66 27.63
C LEU A 313 4.68 13.58 28.26
N CYS A 314 4.05 12.68 29.00
CA CYS A 314 4.73 11.57 29.67
C CYS A 314 5.00 10.43 28.69
N VAL A 315 6.28 10.07 28.53
CA VAL A 315 6.74 9.00 27.64
C VAL A 315 7.47 7.96 28.50
N PRO A 316 6.83 6.82 28.85
CA PRO A 316 7.38 5.82 29.76
C PRO A 316 8.48 4.95 29.13
N GLU A 317 9.32 5.53 28.27
CA GLU A 317 10.41 4.87 27.57
C GLU A 317 11.73 5.12 28.33
N ALA A 318 12.42 4.06 28.75
CA ALA A 318 13.57 4.13 29.65
C ALA A 318 14.70 5.06 29.17
N THR A 319 14.86 5.19 27.85
CA THR A 319 15.87 6.06 27.24
C THR A 319 15.48 7.54 27.20
N VAL A 320 14.24 7.88 27.51
CA VAL A 320 13.78 9.26 27.67
C VAL A 320 14.16 9.74 29.09
N SER A 321 14.89 10.85 29.18
CA SER A 321 15.19 11.52 30.45
C SER A 321 13.93 11.96 31.21
N GLY A 322 14.04 12.12 32.53
CA GLY A 322 12.90 12.46 33.38
C GLY A 322 12.19 13.75 32.95
N ALA A 323 12.97 14.80 32.67
CA ALA A 323 12.59 15.94 31.85
C ALA A 323 13.57 15.95 30.66
N HIS A 324 13.06 15.78 29.44
CA HIS A 324 13.90 15.57 28.25
C HIS A 324 13.91 16.81 27.36
N ALA A 325 12.74 17.35 27.05
CA ALA A 325 12.60 18.46 26.12
C ALA A 325 11.41 19.35 26.47
N LEU A 326 11.44 20.59 25.99
CA LEU A 326 10.33 21.54 26.06
C LEU A 326 9.81 21.79 24.64
N LEU A 327 8.52 21.58 24.43
CA LEU A 327 7.85 21.84 23.16
C LEU A 327 7.19 23.21 23.23
N LYS A 328 7.42 24.03 22.20
CA LYS A 328 6.84 25.37 22.06
C LYS A 328 6.19 25.50 20.68
N TRP A 329 4.94 25.89 20.65
CA TRP A 329 4.26 26.25 19.40
C TRP A 329 4.85 27.55 18.83
N GLN A 330 5.16 27.55 17.54
CA GLN A 330 5.56 28.71 16.77
C GLN A 330 4.78 28.68 15.46
N THR A 331 4.08 29.75 15.09
CA THR A 331 3.26 29.91 13.86
C THR A 331 3.37 28.78 12.80
N GLY A 332 2.67 27.67 13.02
CA GLY A 332 2.58 26.54 12.08
C GLY A 332 3.57 25.38 12.29
N SER A 333 4.40 25.41 13.31
CA SER A 333 5.39 24.39 13.68
C SER A 333 5.57 24.26 15.21
N TRP A 334 6.21 23.16 15.62
CA TRP A 334 6.61 22.94 17.01
C TRP A 334 8.12 23.01 17.15
N LEU A 335 8.63 23.90 17.99
CA LEU A 335 10.03 23.90 18.39
C LEU A 335 10.21 22.97 19.59
N ILE A 336 11.09 22.00 19.46
CA ILE A 336 11.47 21.06 20.51
C ILE A 336 12.86 21.43 21.01
N GLU A 337 12.97 21.88 22.25
CA GLU A 337 14.23 22.29 22.90
C GLU A 337 14.70 21.23 23.90
N ASP A 338 15.80 20.55 23.59
CA ASP A 338 16.41 19.54 24.46
C ASP A 338 16.93 20.19 25.76
N GLN A 339 16.52 19.65 26.91
CA GLN A 339 16.84 20.18 28.24
C GLN A 339 18.07 19.51 28.86
N GLY A 340 19.12 19.27 28.06
CA GLY A 340 20.32 18.57 28.51
C GLY A 340 20.06 17.08 28.77
N SER A 341 19.23 16.46 27.93
CA SER A 341 18.87 15.06 28.04
C SER A 341 20.10 14.12 27.98
N THR A 342 19.97 12.94 28.57
CA THR A 342 21.07 11.96 28.63
C THR A 342 21.33 11.34 27.25
N ASN A 343 20.24 11.01 26.55
CA ASN A 343 20.28 10.25 25.30
C ASN A 343 20.01 11.10 24.06
N GLY A 344 19.85 12.42 24.20
CA GLY A 344 19.75 13.36 23.09
C GLY A 344 18.41 13.36 22.35
N THR A 345 18.20 14.47 21.62
CA THR A 345 17.13 14.66 20.65
C THR A 345 17.72 14.69 19.24
N TYR A 346 17.10 13.99 18.30
CA TYR A 346 17.55 13.83 16.91
C TYR A 346 16.41 14.06 15.92
N ALA A 347 16.75 14.61 14.75
CA ALA A 347 15.84 14.81 13.64
C ALA A 347 16.61 14.76 12.31
N ASP A 348 15.90 14.68 11.18
CA ASP A 348 16.47 14.81 9.83
C ASP A 348 17.61 13.83 9.48
N PHE A 349 17.71 12.69 10.17
CA PHE A 349 18.61 11.58 9.83
C PHE A 349 20.12 11.92 9.82
N ASN A 350 20.54 13.02 10.43
CA ASN A 350 21.92 13.53 10.33
C ASN A 350 22.90 12.95 11.35
N TYR A 351 22.49 11.99 12.20
CA TYR A 351 23.31 11.42 13.29
C TYR A 351 23.79 12.44 14.33
N GLU A 352 23.33 13.69 14.25
CA GLU A 352 23.76 14.76 15.14
C GLU A 352 22.70 15.01 16.20
N ARG A 353 23.15 15.08 17.46
CA ARG A 353 22.30 15.56 18.53
C ARG A 353 21.95 17.02 18.27
N LYS A 354 20.66 17.35 18.30
CA LYS A 354 20.17 18.72 18.16
C LYS A 354 19.72 19.26 19.51
N SER A 355 20.16 20.47 19.83
CA SER A 355 19.64 21.22 20.98
C SER A 355 18.23 21.75 20.72
N GLN A 356 17.90 22.01 19.45
CA GLN A 356 16.61 22.50 19.00
C GLN A 356 16.20 21.82 17.69
N VAL A 357 14.94 21.39 17.60
CA VAL A 357 14.34 20.78 16.40
C VAL A 357 13.04 21.50 16.05
N SER A 358 12.90 21.98 14.82
CA SER A 358 11.64 22.50 14.30
C SER A 358 10.84 21.38 13.64
N LEU A 359 9.68 21.06 14.18
CA LEU A 359 8.84 19.95 13.75
C LEU A 359 7.61 20.49 12.99
N LEU A 360 7.60 20.24 11.68
CA LEU A 360 6.49 20.56 10.79
C LEU A 360 5.47 19.41 10.74
N HIS A 361 4.28 19.67 10.18
CA HIS A 361 3.25 18.64 9.94
C HIS A 361 3.84 17.44 9.17
N GLY A 362 3.65 16.23 9.70
CA GLY A 362 4.23 15.00 9.14
C GLY A 362 5.75 14.85 9.36
N GLY A 363 6.39 15.81 10.03
CA GLY A 363 7.76 15.72 10.50
C GLY A 363 7.90 14.70 11.62
N GLU A 364 9.12 14.25 11.82
CA GLU A 364 9.46 13.21 12.80
C GLU A 364 10.59 13.68 13.71
N VAL A 365 10.51 13.28 14.97
CA VAL A 365 11.54 13.53 15.97
C VAL A 365 11.85 12.25 16.71
N GLN A 366 13.10 12.10 17.11
CA GLN A 366 13.54 11.04 17.99
C GLN A 366 14.08 11.64 19.29
N VAL A 367 13.54 11.17 20.41
CA VAL A 367 13.84 11.63 21.77
C VAL A 367 14.36 10.41 22.52
N GLY A 368 15.67 10.36 22.79
CA GLY A 368 16.35 9.12 23.16
C GLY A 368 16.18 8.05 22.06
N GLU A 369 15.61 6.90 22.42
CA GLU A 369 15.26 5.86 21.44
C GLU A 369 13.78 5.90 21.03
N CYS A 370 12.97 6.79 21.61
CA CYS A 370 11.56 6.92 21.25
C CYS A 370 11.41 7.80 20.00
N ARG A 371 10.71 7.31 18.97
CA ARG A 371 10.40 8.09 17.77
C ARG A 371 8.94 8.47 17.74
N MET A 372 8.69 9.70 17.34
CA MET A 372 7.36 10.28 17.23
C MET A 372 7.18 11.01 15.90
N LYS A 373 5.93 11.07 15.43
CA LYS A 373 5.54 11.80 14.21
C LYS A 373 4.42 12.79 14.53
N LEU A 374 4.52 14.01 14.02
CA LEU A 374 3.47 15.01 14.17
C LEU A 374 2.30 14.71 13.23
N VAL A 375 1.10 14.57 13.78
CA VAL A 375 -0.12 14.20 13.06
C VAL A 375 -1.29 15.12 13.42
N THR A 376 -2.33 15.15 12.58
CA THR A 376 -3.53 16.01 12.70
C THR A 376 -4.82 15.24 12.94
N PHE A 377 -4.73 13.99 13.36
CA PHE A 377 -5.88 13.15 13.67
C PHE A 377 -5.92 12.78 15.16
N GLY A 378 -7.13 12.65 15.69
CA GLY A 378 -7.36 12.30 17.08
C GLY A 378 -7.48 10.79 17.33
N PRO A 379 -7.61 10.40 18.62
CA PRO A 379 -7.87 9.03 19.03
C PRO A 379 -9.07 8.41 18.30
N ASP A 380 -9.00 7.11 18.03
CA ASP A 380 -10.00 6.27 17.34
C ASP A 380 -10.55 6.73 15.96
N SER A 381 -10.02 7.83 15.42
CA SER A 381 -10.29 8.28 14.05
C SER A 381 -9.92 7.21 13.00
N PRO A 382 -10.53 7.22 11.80
CA PRO A 382 -10.14 6.33 10.71
C PRO A 382 -8.63 6.38 10.39
N GLN A 383 -8.02 7.57 10.45
CA GLN A 383 -6.60 7.79 10.23
C GLN A 383 -5.76 7.16 11.36
N HIS A 384 -6.18 7.30 12.61
CA HIS A 384 -5.50 6.66 13.73
C HIS A 384 -5.56 5.13 13.65
N ARG A 385 -6.71 4.57 13.28
CA ARG A 385 -6.86 3.12 13.04
C ARG A 385 -5.94 2.64 11.91
N ARG A 386 -5.83 3.39 10.81
CA ARG A 386 -4.88 3.10 9.71
C ARG A 386 -3.42 3.19 10.18
N ALA A 387 -3.07 4.18 10.99
CA ALA A 387 -1.74 4.32 11.56
C ALA A 387 -1.37 3.13 12.47
N LYS A 388 -2.31 2.67 13.32
CA LYS A 388 -2.13 1.46 14.14
C LYS A 388 -1.96 0.21 13.28
N GLN A 389 -2.76 0.05 12.22
CA GLN A 389 -2.61 -1.06 11.27
C GLN A 389 -1.24 -1.03 10.57
N TYR A 390 -0.77 0.15 10.19
CA TYR A 390 0.56 0.32 9.61
C TYR A 390 1.66 -0.14 10.58
N LEU A 391 1.62 0.33 11.83
CA LEU A 391 2.60 0.02 12.87
C LEU A 391 2.51 -1.44 13.39
N ALA A 392 1.38 -2.12 13.18
CA ALA A 392 1.24 -3.55 13.46
C ALA A 392 1.96 -4.41 12.40
N LYS A 393 2.00 -3.94 11.15
CA LYS A 393 2.69 -4.63 10.05
C LYS A 393 4.17 -4.26 9.95
N ARG A 394 4.51 -3.02 10.29
CA ARG A 394 5.83 -2.44 10.07
C ARG A 394 6.42 -1.84 11.33
N ASP A 395 7.71 -2.05 11.51
CA ASP A 395 8.50 -1.39 12.53
C ASP A 395 8.55 0.12 12.26
N GLY A 396 8.18 0.93 13.25
CA GLY A 396 8.13 2.38 13.10
C GLY A 396 9.48 3.09 13.25
N LEU A 397 10.61 2.37 13.32
CA LEU A 397 11.97 2.92 13.15
C LEU A 397 12.39 2.86 11.67
N THR A 398 12.25 1.71 11.02
CA THR A 398 12.74 1.50 9.66
C THR A 398 11.66 1.56 8.58
N GLY A 399 10.40 1.38 8.97
CA GLY A 399 9.28 1.19 8.04
C GLY A 399 9.25 -0.21 7.41
N LEU A 400 10.06 -1.15 7.90
CA LEU A 400 10.14 -2.52 7.38
C LEU A 400 9.18 -3.45 8.07
N LEU A 401 8.86 -4.58 7.44
CA LEU A 401 7.96 -5.56 8.02
C LEU A 401 8.52 -6.12 9.32
N VAL A 402 7.68 -6.17 10.36
CA VAL A 402 8.00 -6.89 11.60
C VAL A 402 8.13 -8.39 11.32
N ARG A 403 8.86 -9.13 12.16
CA ARG A 403 9.23 -10.55 11.91
C ARG A 403 8.06 -11.41 11.42
N GLU A 404 6.89 -11.34 12.04
CA GLU A 404 5.73 -12.13 11.61
C GLU A 404 5.29 -11.83 10.17
N HIS A 405 5.13 -10.55 9.82
CA HIS A 405 4.71 -10.12 8.49
C HIS A 405 5.81 -10.33 7.45
N LEU A 406 7.08 -10.19 7.87
CA LEU A 406 8.23 -10.59 7.08
C LEU A 406 8.15 -12.06 6.67
N MET A 407 7.95 -12.97 7.63
CA MET A 407 7.92 -14.40 7.35
C MET A 407 6.84 -14.74 6.31
N LYS A 408 5.65 -14.14 6.45
CA LYS A 408 4.55 -14.28 5.48
C LYS A 408 4.96 -13.79 4.09
N ALA A 409 5.59 -12.63 4.01
CA ALA A 409 5.99 -12.04 2.73
C ALA A 409 7.15 -12.81 2.05
N ILE A 410 8.08 -13.36 2.82
CA ILE A 410 9.15 -14.23 2.27
C ILE A 410 8.58 -15.58 1.80
N ASP A 411 7.65 -16.17 2.53
CA ASP A 411 6.99 -17.39 2.03
C ASP A 411 6.17 -17.13 0.77
N GLU A 412 5.53 -15.97 0.66
CA GLU A 412 4.85 -15.55 -0.57
C GLU A 412 5.82 -15.41 -1.75
N ASP A 413 7.00 -14.85 -1.51
CA ASP A 413 8.07 -14.79 -2.52
C ASP A 413 8.57 -16.18 -2.91
N GLY A 414 8.66 -17.11 -1.95
CA GLY A 414 8.97 -18.52 -2.20
C GLY A 414 7.91 -19.22 -3.02
N LEU A 415 6.63 -19.03 -2.67
CA LEU A 415 5.49 -19.56 -3.42
C LEU A 415 5.48 -19.01 -4.85
N PHE A 416 5.77 -17.72 -5.03
CA PHE A 416 5.90 -17.13 -6.35
C PHE A 416 7.10 -17.71 -7.12
N ALA A 417 8.26 -17.87 -6.47
CA ALA A 417 9.46 -18.44 -7.09
C ALA A 417 9.23 -19.88 -7.58
N ASP A 418 8.64 -20.72 -6.72
CA ASP A 418 8.24 -22.08 -7.06
C ASP A 418 7.19 -22.09 -8.18
N TRP A 419 6.20 -21.19 -8.11
CA TRP A 419 5.15 -21.06 -9.12
C TRP A 419 5.70 -20.61 -10.46
N ALA A 420 6.60 -19.63 -10.51
CA ALA A 420 7.21 -19.10 -11.72
C ALA A 420 8.39 -19.98 -12.23
N GLU A 421 8.83 -20.96 -11.42
CA GLU A 421 10.04 -21.76 -11.64
C GLU A 421 11.29 -20.88 -11.87
N VAL A 422 11.42 -19.84 -11.03
CA VAL A 422 12.57 -18.92 -11.03
C VAL A 422 13.34 -19.07 -9.72
N PRO A 423 14.66 -18.82 -9.72
CA PRO A 423 15.43 -18.91 -8.49
C PRO A 423 15.01 -17.82 -7.49
N MET A 424 15.11 -18.16 -6.21
CA MET A 424 14.97 -17.23 -5.09
C MET A 424 16.23 -17.27 -4.23
N GLN A 425 16.67 -16.10 -3.78
CA GLN A 425 17.69 -15.93 -2.76
C GLN A 425 17.20 -14.96 -1.69
N VAL A 426 17.88 -14.92 -0.56
CA VAL A 426 17.71 -13.88 0.47
C VAL A 426 19.07 -13.28 0.77
N ALA A 427 19.19 -11.96 0.59
CA ALA A 427 20.33 -11.19 1.06
C ALA A 427 20.11 -10.79 2.51
N ARG A 428 20.97 -11.27 3.40
CA ARG A 428 20.98 -10.96 4.84
C ARG A 428 22.00 -9.86 5.10
N TYR A 429 21.54 -8.66 5.38
CA TYR A 429 22.38 -7.52 5.74
C TYR A 429 22.59 -7.48 7.25
N GLU A 430 23.79 -7.10 7.66
CA GLU A 430 24.18 -6.96 9.07
C GLU A 430 25.02 -5.70 9.25
N LEU A 431 24.61 -4.84 10.19
CA LEU A 431 25.40 -3.71 10.62
C LEU A 431 26.27 -4.08 11.82
N ARG A 432 27.58 -3.95 11.65
CA ARG A 432 28.62 -4.21 12.65
C ARG A 432 29.20 -2.89 13.13
N GLY A 433 29.26 -2.72 14.45
CA GLY A 433 29.87 -1.57 15.10
C GLY A 433 30.96 -2.00 16.08
N PRO A 434 31.81 -1.07 16.54
CA PRO A 434 33.02 -1.38 17.30
C PRO A 434 32.71 -2.02 18.66
N ASN A 435 31.53 -1.73 19.24
CA ASN A 435 31.15 -2.16 20.58
C ASN A 435 30.40 -3.51 20.61
N ARG A 436 30.13 -4.13 19.45
CA ARG A 436 29.32 -5.36 19.37
C ARG A 436 30.01 -6.61 19.93
N GLN A 437 31.31 -6.55 20.23
CA GLN A 437 32.01 -7.61 20.94
C GLN A 437 31.73 -7.62 22.46
N VAL A 438 31.22 -6.51 23.01
CA VAL A 438 31.05 -6.31 24.47
C VAL A 438 29.58 -6.28 24.89
N SER A 439 28.68 -5.79 24.04
CA SER A 439 27.24 -5.75 24.27
C SER A 439 26.47 -5.99 22.98
N GLU A 440 25.46 -6.86 23.02
CA GLU A 440 24.54 -7.06 21.89
C GLU A 440 23.55 -5.90 21.72
N ARG A 441 23.36 -5.07 22.76
CA ARG A 441 22.45 -3.91 22.72
C ARG A 441 23.02 -2.82 21.82
N PRO A 442 22.32 -2.41 20.75
CA PRO A 442 22.78 -1.36 19.87
C PRO A 442 22.69 0.02 20.52
N THR A 443 23.61 0.89 20.15
CA THR A 443 23.60 2.32 20.49
C THR A 443 22.58 3.10 19.64
N ILE A 444 22.23 4.32 20.05
CA ILE A 444 21.33 5.21 19.29
C ILE A 444 21.89 5.49 17.88
N LEU A 445 23.19 5.73 17.77
CA LEU A 445 23.86 5.95 16.49
C LEU A 445 23.76 4.72 15.57
N GLU A 446 23.97 3.53 16.11
CA GLU A 446 23.82 2.27 15.38
C GLU A 446 22.37 2.03 14.91
N MET A 447 21.36 2.39 15.71
CA MET A 447 19.96 2.28 15.31
C MET A 447 19.58 3.29 14.21
N LEU A 448 20.05 4.54 14.32
CA LEU A 448 19.91 5.53 13.26
C LEU A 448 20.59 5.04 11.98
N ALA A 449 21.76 4.40 12.11
CA ALA A 449 22.54 3.91 10.99
C ALA A 449 21.87 2.72 10.31
N LEU A 450 21.35 1.76 11.08
CA LEU A 450 20.54 0.67 10.55
C LEU A 450 19.34 1.20 9.77
N ARG A 451 18.62 2.20 10.31
CA ARG A 451 17.50 2.83 9.62
C ARG A 451 17.92 3.43 8.28
N LYS A 452 18.99 4.22 8.25
CA LYS A 452 19.48 4.85 7.01
C LYS A 452 19.95 3.81 6.00
N ALA A 453 20.71 2.80 6.47
CA ALA A 453 21.20 1.70 5.64
C ALA A 453 20.05 0.91 5.02
N ALA A 454 19.11 0.44 5.84
CA ALA A 454 17.95 -0.32 5.38
C ALA A 454 17.14 0.49 4.35
N GLN A 455 16.86 1.77 4.65
CA GLN A 455 16.10 2.61 3.73
C GLN A 455 16.80 2.78 2.37
N ARG A 456 18.12 2.96 2.38
CA ARG A 456 18.92 3.14 1.18
C ARG A 456 19.10 1.86 0.38
N VAL A 457 19.30 0.72 1.05
CA VAL A 457 19.35 -0.59 0.37
C VAL A 457 18.07 -0.80 -0.44
N ILE A 458 16.92 -0.51 0.16
CA ILE A 458 15.63 -0.65 -0.52
C ILE A 458 15.53 0.29 -1.71
N ASP A 459 15.90 1.57 -1.55
CA ASP A 459 15.91 2.53 -2.66
C ASP A 459 16.75 2.03 -3.85
N LEU A 460 17.97 1.58 -3.57
CA LEU A 460 18.91 1.14 -4.60
C LEU A 460 18.45 -0.15 -5.27
N THR A 461 17.99 -1.12 -4.49
CA THR A 461 17.63 -2.42 -5.04
C THR A 461 16.27 -2.39 -5.74
N GLU A 462 15.33 -1.51 -5.33
CA GLU A 462 14.08 -1.24 -6.06
C GLU A 462 14.36 -0.59 -7.43
N MET A 463 15.31 0.36 -7.51
CA MET A 463 15.73 0.96 -8.79
C MET A 463 16.33 -0.08 -9.76
N LEU A 464 16.88 -1.17 -9.22
CA LEU A 464 17.44 -2.28 -9.98
C LEU A 464 16.40 -3.36 -10.34
N LEU A 465 15.11 -3.10 -10.08
CA LEU A 465 13.95 -3.94 -10.46
C LEU A 465 14.07 -5.40 -10.00
N LEU A 466 14.74 -5.62 -8.87
CA LEU A 466 14.69 -6.91 -8.21
C LEU A 466 13.39 -7.01 -7.41
N SER A 467 12.81 -8.22 -7.38
CA SER A 467 11.81 -8.57 -6.37
C SER A 467 12.38 -8.28 -5.00
N LEU A 468 11.74 -7.45 -4.19
CA LEU A 468 12.20 -7.28 -2.82
C LEU A 468 11.03 -7.23 -1.87
N THR A 469 11.18 -7.98 -0.80
CA THR A 469 10.46 -7.75 0.44
C THR A 469 11.50 -7.38 1.50
N PRO A 470 11.55 -6.11 1.91
CA PRO A 470 12.50 -5.68 2.91
C PRO A 470 12.00 -5.93 4.32
N ALA A 471 12.94 -6.25 5.21
CA ALA A 471 12.61 -6.98 6.42
C ALA A 471 13.53 -6.64 7.59
N VAL A 472 12.98 -6.20 8.73
CA VAL A 472 13.73 -6.14 10.00
C VAL A 472 12.86 -6.61 11.15
N ALA A 473 13.42 -7.47 11.99
CA ALA A 473 12.92 -7.69 13.33
C ALA A 473 13.47 -6.59 14.28
N GLY A 474 12.65 -5.59 14.61
CA GLY A 474 12.84 -4.80 15.85
C GLY A 474 12.17 -5.54 17.00
N ARG A 475 12.78 -5.68 18.18
CA ARG A 475 12.80 -4.58 19.17
C ARG A 475 14.05 -4.52 20.06
N THR A 476 14.85 -5.57 20.12
CA THR A 476 16.22 -5.61 20.69
C THR A 476 16.86 -6.85 20.08
N GLY A 477 17.96 -6.70 19.35
CA GLY A 477 18.55 -7.82 18.63
C GLY A 477 19.70 -7.43 17.71
N PRO A 478 20.17 -8.36 16.86
CA PRO A 478 21.19 -8.05 15.88
C PRO A 478 20.63 -7.02 14.88
N LEU A 479 21.38 -5.95 14.59
CA LEU A 479 21.10 -4.94 13.56
C LEU A 479 21.15 -5.58 12.15
N LYS A 480 20.19 -6.48 11.92
CA LYS A 480 20.08 -7.30 10.73
C LYS A 480 18.78 -6.98 10.02
N PHE A 481 18.86 -6.98 8.71
CA PHE A 481 17.72 -6.90 7.85
C PHE A 481 17.88 -7.85 6.69
N VAL A 482 16.78 -8.28 6.10
CA VAL A 482 16.83 -9.17 4.94
C VAL A 482 16.09 -8.57 3.77
N VAL A 483 16.46 -9.04 2.59
CA VAL A 483 15.88 -8.65 1.32
C VAL A 483 15.75 -9.93 0.50
N SER A 484 14.52 -10.35 0.21
CA SER A 484 14.28 -11.44 -0.75
C SER A 484 14.69 -10.99 -2.15
N ILE A 485 15.24 -11.87 -2.97
CA ILE A 485 15.61 -11.61 -4.37
C ILE A 485 15.04 -12.77 -5.17
N VAL A 486 14.19 -12.49 -6.16
CA VAL A 486 13.48 -13.53 -6.93
C VAL A 486 13.58 -13.24 -8.42
N GLY A 487 14.09 -14.21 -9.19
CA GLY A 487 14.32 -14.10 -10.63
C GLY A 487 15.80 -14.27 -11.02
N PRO A 488 16.71 -13.42 -10.54
CA PRO A 488 18.13 -13.49 -10.90
C PRO A 488 18.82 -14.77 -10.43
N SER A 489 19.87 -15.16 -11.15
CA SER A 489 20.82 -16.16 -10.69
C SER A 489 21.57 -15.70 -9.43
N ILE A 490 22.22 -16.63 -8.74
CA ILE A 490 22.98 -16.31 -7.52
C ILE A 490 24.13 -15.34 -7.81
N ASP A 491 24.73 -15.38 -8.99
CA ASP A 491 25.86 -14.52 -9.35
C ASP A 491 25.40 -13.11 -9.74
N GLU A 492 24.28 -12.98 -10.45
CA GLU A 492 23.64 -11.68 -10.70
C GLU A 492 23.18 -11.03 -9.38
N ALA A 493 22.54 -11.81 -8.50
CA ALA A 493 22.12 -11.33 -7.19
C ALA A 493 23.32 -10.89 -6.34
N ARG A 494 24.43 -11.63 -6.39
CA ARG A 494 25.68 -11.26 -5.70
C ARG A 494 26.22 -9.93 -6.19
N HIS A 495 26.30 -9.74 -7.51
CA HIS A 495 26.79 -8.50 -8.10
C HIS A 495 25.96 -7.28 -7.67
N VAL A 496 24.63 -7.41 -7.68
CA VAL A 496 23.73 -6.34 -7.22
C VAL A 496 23.93 -6.06 -5.72
N VAL A 497 24.00 -7.11 -4.89
CA VAL A 497 24.20 -6.94 -3.44
C VAL A 497 25.54 -6.26 -3.15
N GLU A 498 26.63 -6.63 -3.82
CA GLU A 498 27.95 -6.01 -3.66
C GLU A 498 27.93 -4.52 -4.04
N GLN A 499 27.31 -4.16 -5.16
CA GLN A 499 27.15 -2.76 -5.57
C GLN A 499 26.33 -1.95 -4.56
N VAL A 500 25.23 -2.52 -4.06
CA VAL A 500 24.36 -1.88 -3.09
C VAL A 500 25.08 -1.67 -1.76
N VAL A 501 25.80 -2.69 -1.26
CA VAL A 501 26.61 -2.59 -0.03
C VAL A 501 27.65 -1.48 -0.16
N ALA A 502 28.40 -1.43 -1.26
CA ALA A 502 29.43 -0.40 -1.46
C ALA A 502 28.85 1.03 -1.44
N GLN A 503 27.70 1.24 -2.09
CA GLN A 503 27.05 2.56 -2.10
C GLN A 503 26.47 2.95 -0.75
N VAL A 504 25.89 2.00 0.00
CA VAL A 504 25.33 2.27 1.33
C VAL A 504 26.44 2.47 2.36
N GLN A 505 27.54 1.73 2.26
CA GLN A 505 28.70 1.90 3.14
C GLN A 505 29.24 3.34 3.10
N GLY A 506 29.29 3.97 1.92
CA GLY A 506 29.76 5.35 1.75
C GLY A 506 28.92 6.43 2.44
N MET A 507 27.72 6.12 2.96
CA MET A 507 26.86 7.07 3.69
C MET A 507 26.77 6.83 5.20
N LEU A 508 27.46 5.80 5.69
CA LEU A 508 27.53 5.43 7.09
C LEU A 508 28.79 6.04 7.74
N PRO A 509 28.78 6.26 9.06
CA PRO A 509 30.01 6.60 9.79
C PRO A 509 31.11 5.57 9.57
N GLU A 510 32.38 6.02 9.50
CA GLU A 510 33.55 5.13 9.26
C GLU A 510 33.71 4.02 10.30
N THR A 511 33.14 4.19 11.49
CA THR A 511 33.17 3.19 12.57
C THR A 511 32.19 2.04 12.36
N LEU A 512 31.27 2.13 11.40
CA LEU A 512 30.24 1.12 11.16
C LEU A 512 30.48 0.43 9.82
N GLU A 513 30.30 -0.89 9.79
CA GLU A 513 30.45 -1.73 8.61
C GLU A 513 29.11 -2.40 8.27
N LEU A 514 28.68 -2.31 7.02
CA LEU A 514 27.54 -3.04 6.47
C LEU A 514 28.02 -4.27 5.73
N GLY A 515 27.76 -5.45 6.30
CA GLY A 515 27.97 -6.74 5.64
C GLY A 515 26.70 -7.26 4.99
N ALA A 516 26.84 -8.14 3.98
CA ALA A 516 25.72 -8.90 3.42
C ALA A 516 26.12 -10.36 3.17
N THR A 517 25.21 -11.30 3.45
CA THR A 517 25.35 -12.72 3.14
C THR A 517 24.19 -13.16 2.26
N LEU A 518 24.49 -13.75 1.11
CA LEU A 518 23.47 -14.25 0.18
C LEU A 518 23.18 -15.72 0.46
N VAL A 519 21.92 -16.06 0.72
CA VAL A 519 21.47 -17.43 0.97
C VAL A 519 20.56 -17.88 -0.16
N LYS A 520 20.90 -19.00 -0.79
CA LYS A 520 20.16 -19.57 -1.92
C LYS A 520 18.95 -20.36 -1.41
N GLY A 521 17.79 -20.14 -2.02
CA GLY A 521 16.60 -20.97 -1.83
C GLY A 521 16.74 -22.35 -2.47
N GLU A 522 16.32 -23.38 -1.74
CA GLU A 522 16.11 -24.72 -2.31
C GLU A 522 14.63 -24.88 -2.68
N PRO A 523 14.31 -25.35 -3.91
CA PRO A 523 12.93 -25.59 -4.31
C PRO A 523 12.20 -26.53 -3.34
N GLY A 524 10.97 -26.18 -2.97
CA GLY A 524 10.15 -26.97 -2.06
C GLY A 524 10.51 -26.88 -0.57
N ARG A 525 11.54 -26.12 -0.19
CA ARG A 525 11.74 -25.72 1.22
C ARG A 525 11.02 -24.39 1.50
N PRO A 526 10.38 -24.24 2.68
CA PRO A 526 9.77 -22.97 3.05
C PRO A 526 10.79 -21.82 3.01
N ALA A 527 10.51 -20.76 2.25
CA ALA A 527 11.46 -19.67 2.08
C ALA A 527 11.80 -18.96 3.40
N ARG A 528 10.94 -19.02 4.42
CA ARG A 528 11.25 -18.54 5.77
C ARG A 528 12.54 -19.13 6.37
N THR A 529 12.97 -20.34 5.97
CA THR A 529 14.23 -20.93 6.45
C THR A 529 15.46 -20.21 5.92
N LEU A 530 15.30 -19.30 4.96
CA LEU A 530 16.38 -18.50 4.39
C LEU A 530 16.71 -17.27 5.23
N ILE A 531 16.00 -17.01 6.32
CA ILE A 531 16.20 -15.83 7.19
C ILE A 531 17.08 -16.16 8.40
N ASP A 532 16.83 -17.30 9.03
CA ASP A 532 17.59 -17.81 10.17
C ASP A 532 18.93 -18.38 9.70
#